data_AF-K9R5L9-F1
#
_entry.id   AF-K9R5L9-F1
#
_cell.length_a   1.000
_cell.length_b   1.000
_cell.length_c   1.000
_cell.angle_alpha   90.00
_cell.angle_beta   90.00
_cell.angle_gamma   90.00
#
_symmetry.space_group_name_H-M   'P 1'
#
loop_
_entity.id
_entity.type
_entity.pdbx_description
1 polymer ?
#
loop_
_entity_poly.entity_id
_entity_poly.type
_entity_poly.pdbx_seq_one_letter_code
_entity_poly.pdbx_strand_id
1 'polypeptide(L)' 'MSKKRLDVRMSERRLNKLKLYAASKDKTMTAILEDLIDSLPSEEIDKSLAVLKSSSTS' A
#
# COMPACT_ATOMS: atom_id res chain seq x y z
N MET A 1 -1.10 -18.84 10.10
CA MET A 1 -1.38 -17.96 8.93
C MET A 1 -0.38 -18.27 7.83
N SER A 2 -0.82 -18.52 6.61
CA SER A 2 0.07 -18.67 5.46
C SER A 2 0.73 -17.32 5.17
N LYS A 3 2.07 -17.27 5.24
CA LYS A 3 2.82 -16.05 4.98
C LYS A 3 2.78 -15.74 3.48
N LYS A 4 2.05 -14.70 3.09
CA LYS A 4 2.10 -14.14 1.74
C LYS A 4 3.28 -13.17 1.65
N ARG A 5 3.94 -13.11 0.49
CA ARG A 5 5.05 -12.18 0.23
C ARG A 5 4.57 -11.09 -0.72
N LEU A 6 5.00 -9.85 -0.45
CA LEU A 6 4.82 -8.71 -1.33
C LEU A 6 6.11 -8.49 -2.12
N ASP A 7 6.03 -8.50 -3.45
CA ASP A 7 7.12 -8.12 -4.34
C ASP A 7 6.75 -6.80 -5.02
N VAL A 8 7.60 -5.79 -4.88
CA VAL A 8 7.38 -4.45 -5.44
C VAL A 8 8.58 -4.06 -6.30
N ARG A 9 8.35 -3.89 -7.60
CA ARG A 9 9.34 -3.30 -8.50
C ARG A 9 9.52 -1.82 -8.19
N MET A 10 10.74 -1.44 -7.84
CA MET A 10 11.09 -0.04 -7.59
C MET A 10 12.51 0.27 -8.05
N SER A 11 12.78 1.54 -8.36
CA SER A 11 14.13 1.99 -8.65
C SER A 11 14.95 2.10 -7.36
N GLU A 12 16.28 2.06 -7.49
CA GLU A 12 17.19 2.21 -6.37
C GLU A 12 16.96 3.50 -5.58
N ARG A 13 16.66 4.61 -6.29
CA ARG A 13 16.31 5.89 -5.65
C ARG A 13 15.10 5.77 -4.72
N ARG A 14 14.06 5.03 -5.12
CA ARG A 14 12.86 4.80 -4.29
C ARG A 14 13.19 3.89 -3.10
N LEU A 15 13.97 2.84 -3.33
CA LEU A 15 14.42 1.93 -2.29
C LEU A 15 15.23 2.66 -1.21
N ASN A 16 16.17 3.51 -1.60
CA ASN A 16 17.00 4.27 -0.66
C ASN A 16 16.17 5.28 0.15
N LYS A 17 15.17 5.92 -0.48
CA LYS A 17 14.25 6.80 0.24
C LYS A 17 13.47 6.02 1.32
N LEU A 18 13.00 4.81 1.00
CA LEU A 18 12.29 3.95 1.96
C LEU A 18 13.21 3.50 3.11
N LYS A 19 14.46 3.10 2.81
CA LYS A 19 15.46 2.75 3.83
C LYS A 19 15.73 3.90 4.79
N LEU A 20 15.97 5.10 4.27
CA LEU A 20 16.24 6.29 5.09
C LEU A 20 15.04 6.70 5.94
N TYR A 21 13.82 6.59 5.40
CA TYR A 21 12.60 6.85 6.15
C TYR A 21 12.38 5.83 7.27
N ALA A 22 12.66 4.55 7.01
CA ALA A 22 12.58 3.51 8.04
C ALA A 22 13.59 3.76 9.18
N ALA A 23 14.83 4.13 8.83
CA ALA A 23 15.87 4.49 9.79
C ALA A 23 15.49 5.71 10.64
N SER A 24 14.88 6.75 10.06
CA SER A 24 14.48 7.94 10.81
C SER A 24 13.29 7.70 11.76
N LYS A 25 12.54 6.61 11.56
CA LYS A 25 11.43 6.17 12.41
C LYS A 25 11.81 5.06 13.38
N ASP A 26 13.08 4.64 13.40
CA ASP A 26 13.57 3.48 14.17
C ASP A 26 12.73 2.21 13.93
N LYS A 27 12.37 1.98 12.67
CA LYS A 27 11.52 0.87 12.24
C LYS A 27 12.16 0.12 11.08
N THR A 28 11.77 -1.14 10.90
CA THR A 28 12.14 -1.90 9.69
C THR A 28 11.29 -1.43 8.50
N MET A 29 11.80 -1.60 7.27
CA MET A 29 11.02 -1.29 6.07
C MET A 29 9.71 -2.09 6.01
N THR A 30 9.74 -3.34 6.50
CA THR A 30 8.55 -4.18 6.60
C THR A 30 7.52 -3.57 7.55
N ALA A 31 7.92 -3.15 8.75
CA ALA A 31 7.01 -2.52 9.70
C ALA A 31 6.41 -1.22 9.16
N ILE A 32 7.18 -0.41 8.43
CA ILE A 32 6.66 0.79 7.75
C ILE A 32 5.56 0.43 6.74
N LEU A 33 5.74 -0.66 5.98
CA LEU A 33 4.76 -1.11 5.00
C LEU A 33 3.53 -1.74 5.67
N GLU A 34 3.72 -2.50 6.75
CA GLU A 34 2.63 -3.06 7.56
C GLU A 34 1.79 -1.94 8.16
N ASP A 35 2.42 -0.96 8.83
CA ASP A 35 1.73 0.23 9.37
C ASP A 35 0.95 0.99 8.27
N LEU A 36 1.54 1.12 7.08
CA LEU A 36 0.88 1.76 5.94
C LEU A 36 -0.35 0.96 5.50
N ILE A 37 -0.22 -0.36 5.35
CA ILE A 37 -1.32 -1.26 4.96
C ILE A 37 -2.43 -1.23 6.01
N ASP A 38 -2.08 -1.29 7.28
CA ASP A 38 -3.03 -1.26 8.40
C ASP A 38 -3.75 0.10 8.51
N SER A 39 -3.15 1.19 8.02
CA SER A 39 -3.79 2.50 7.94
C SER A 39 -4.74 2.67 6.76
N LEU A 40 -4.71 1.77 5.78
CA LEU A 40 -5.64 1.84 4.65
C LEU A 40 -7.05 1.57 5.15
N PRO A 41 -8.07 2.31 4.65
CA PRO A 41 -9.44 1.97 4.97
C PRO A 41 -9.71 0.53 4.53
N SER A 42 -10.40 -0.24 5.38
CA SER A 42 -10.93 -1.53 4.98
C SER A 42 -11.99 -1.27 3.93
N GLU A 43 -11.60 -1.23 2.67
CA GLU A 43 -12.55 -1.53 1.61
C GLU A 43 -12.87 -3.02 1.78
N GLU A 44 -13.93 -3.32 2.55
CA GLU A 44 -14.83 -4.35 2.03
C GLU A 44 -15.01 -3.95 0.57
N ILE A 45 -14.63 -4.83 -0.36
CA ILE A 45 -14.89 -4.64 -1.77
C ILE A 45 -16.42 -4.74 -1.91
N ASP A 46 -17.10 -3.73 -1.37
CA ASP A 46 -18.50 -3.49 -1.53
C ASP A 46 -18.62 -3.19 -3.01
N LYS A 47 -19.38 -4.05 -3.68
CA LYS A 47 -19.64 -4.11 -5.12
C LYS A 47 -20.17 -2.79 -5.73
N SER A 48 -20.16 -1.69 -5.00
CA SER A 48 -20.77 -0.40 -5.33
C SER A 48 -19.89 0.50 -6.22
N LEU A 49 -18.58 0.26 -6.34
CA LEU A 49 -17.74 1.01 -7.30
C LEU A 49 -18.02 0.64 -8.77
N ALA A 50 -18.82 -0.40 -9.04
CA ALA A 50 -19.33 -0.69 -10.38
C ALA A 50 -20.38 0.33 -10.87
N VAL A 51 -20.94 1.17 -9.97
CA VAL A 51 -22.03 2.11 -10.32
C VAL A 51 -21.54 3.49 -10.75
N LEU A 52 -20.32 3.92 -10.39
CA LEU A 52 -19.87 5.29 -10.69
C LEU A 52 -19.16 5.46 -12.04
N LYS A 53 -18.97 4.40 -12.84
CA LYS A 53 -18.42 4.51 -14.19
C LYS A 53 -19.47 4.48 -15.32
N SER A 54 -20.75 4.33 -15.01
CA SER A 54 -21.82 4.27 -16.02
C SER A 54 -22.66 5.54 -16.19
N SER A 55 -22.42 6.61 -15.42
CA SER A 55 -23.26 7.82 -15.45
C SER A 55 -22.54 9.11 -15.84
N SER A 56 -21.59 9.05 -16.77
CA SER A 56 -21.11 10.27 -17.46
C SER A 56 -20.90 10.01 -18.95
N THR A 57 -21.95 9.50 -19.59
CA THR A 57 -22.28 9.80 -20.99
C THR A 57 -23.65 10.45 -20.99
N SER A 58 -23.69 11.77 -21.06
CA SER A 58 -24.79 12.59 -21.59
C SER A 58 -24.21 13.96 -21.91
#